data_AF-A0A7X1J7M8-F1
#
_entry.id   AF-A0A7X1J7M8-F1
#
_cell.length_a   1.000
_cell.length_b   1.000
_cell.length_c   1.000
_cell.angle_alpha   90.00
_cell.angle_beta   90.00
_cell.angle_gamma   90.00
#
_symmetry.space_group_name_H-M   'P 1'
#
loop_
_entity.id
_entity.type
_entity.pdbx_description
1 polymer ?
#
loop_
_entity_poly.entity_id
_entity_poly.type
_entity_poly.pdbx_seq_one_letter_code
_entity_poly.pdbx_strand_id
1 'polypeptide(L)'
;MSTHRLDVPELHRRLDIQRRNLGLSWRGVGRQVGLPVSVFTRISNGRAIEADALISLLVWLDLDSEIAILVAPGQQPIPCPDCGRNFQPKRDGTIRAHNCEAAA
;
A
#
# COMPACT_ATOMS: atom_id res chain seq x y z
N MET A 1 6.49 -16.46 18.71
CA MET A 1 6.01 -15.08 18.96
C MET A 1 7.09 -14.12 18.50
N SER A 2 6.75 -12.98 17.89
CA SER A 2 7.75 -11.97 17.53
C SER A 2 8.33 -11.35 18.80
N THR A 3 9.66 -11.23 18.87
CA THR A 3 10.39 -10.56 19.96
C THR A 3 10.26 -9.04 19.89
N HIS A 4 9.90 -8.51 18.73
CA HIS A 4 9.75 -7.07 18.48
C HIS A 4 8.28 -6.69 18.29
N ARG A 5 7.93 -5.49 18.76
CA ARG A 5 6.63 -4.84 18.54
C ARG A 5 6.83 -3.55 17.77
N LEU A 6 5.91 -3.28 16.86
CA LEU A 6 5.84 -2.00 16.16
C LEU A 6 5.35 -0.91 17.13
N ASP A 7 6.12 0.17 17.25
CA ASP A 7 5.66 1.41 17.88
C ASP A 7 4.75 2.16 16.90
N VAL A 8 3.45 1.88 16.96
CA VAL A 8 2.44 2.44 16.07
C VAL A 8 2.31 3.97 16.24
N PRO A 9 2.31 4.53 17.47
CA PRO A 9 2.34 5.99 17.66
C PRO A 9 3.53 6.68 17.00
N GLU A 10 4.76 6.17 17.19
CA GLU A 10 5.95 6.76 16.57
C GLU A 10 5.92 6.63 15.04
N LEU A 11 5.47 5.48 14.51
CA LEU A 11 5.25 5.30 13.07
C LEU A 11 4.28 6.36 12.54
N HIS A 12 3.13 6.55 13.19
CA HIS A 12 2.14 7.55 12.80
C HIS A 12 2.73 8.96 12.81
N ARG A 13 3.51 9.32 13.83
CA ARG A 13 4.15 10.63 13.96
C ARG A 13 5.11 10.91 12.79
N ARG A 14 5.96 9.94 12.43
CA ARG A 14 6.88 10.07 11.28
C ARG A 14 6.14 10.22 9.97
N LEU A 15 5.11 9.39 9.75
CA LEU A 15 4.23 9.49 8.58
C LEU A 15 3.58 10.86 8.47
N ASP A 16 3.09 11.41 9.58
CA ASP A 16 2.42 12.71 9.60
C ASP A 16 3.38 13.86 9.28
N ILE A 17 4.60 13.83 9.81
CA ILE A 17 5.64 14.82 9.50
C ILE A 17 5.95 14.80 8.01
N GLN A 18 6.27 13.64 7.45
CA GLN A 18 6.63 13.55 6.03
C GLN A 18 5.47 13.90 5.11
N ARG A 19 4.26 13.45 5.43
CA ARG A 19 3.04 13.82 4.71
C ARG A 19 2.89 15.33 4.63
N ARG A 20 3.06 16.03 5.75
CA ARG A 20 2.96 17.50 5.82
C ARG A 20 4.07 18.18 5.03
N ASN A 21 5.30 17.68 5.10
CA ASN A 21 6.43 18.20 4.32
C ASN A 21 6.17 18.10 2.80
N LEU A 22 5.50 17.04 2.35
CA LEU A 22 5.13 16.84 0.95
C LEU A 22 3.81 17.54 0.56
N GLY A 23 3.14 18.25 1.48
CA GLY A 23 1.86 18.90 1.22
C GLY A 23 0.72 17.94 0.91
N LEU A 24 0.81 16.67 1.34
CA LEU A 24 -0.15 15.62 1.00
C LEU A 24 -1.27 15.50 2.04
N SER A 25 -2.45 15.09 1.59
CA SER A 25 -3.48 14.52 2.49
C SER A 25 -3.19 13.03 2.74
N TRP A 26 -3.82 12.42 3.75
CA TRP A 26 -3.72 10.96 3.96
C TRP A 26 -4.17 10.15 2.74
N ARG A 27 -5.16 10.65 1.99
CA ARG A 27 -5.58 10.06 0.72
C ARG A 27 -4.48 10.17 -0.34
N GLY A 28 -3.74 11.29 -0.36
CA GLY A 28 -2.59 11.50 -1.22
C GLY A 28 -1.46 10.52 -0.92
N VAL A 29 -1.13 10.32 0.36
CA VAL A 29 -0.15 9.30 0.78
C VAL A 29 -0.60 7.93 0.31
N GLY A 30 -1.85 7.55 0.57
CA GLY A 30 -2.41 6.26 0.12
C GLY A 30 -2.28 6.03 -1.39
N ARG A 31 -2.46 7.07 -2.21
CA ARG A 31 -2.24 6.97 -3.66
C ARG A 31 -0.78 6.72 -4.03
N GLN A 32 0.17 7.33 -3.32
CA GLN A 32 1.60 7.14 -3.60
C GLN A 32 2.06 5.73 -3.22
N VAL A 33 1.61 5.21 -2.08
CA VAL A 33 2.05 3.91 -1.56
C VAL A 33 1.15 2.74 -1.97
N GLY A 34 0.06 3.00 -2.71
CA GLY A 34 -0.90 1.98 -3.12
C GLY A 34 -1.75 1.40 -1.98
N LEU A 35 -1.94 2.13 -0.88
CA LEU A 35 -2.70 1.69 0.30
C LEU A 35 -4.04 2.42 0.44
N PRO A 36 -5.12 1.72 0.88
CA PRO A 36 -6.39 2.37 1.16
C PRO A 36 -6.28 3.30 2.38
N VAL A 37 -7.05 4.40 2.37
CA VAL A 37 -6.96 5.43 3.42
C VAL A 37 -7.28 4.89 4.83
N SER A 38 -8.05 3.80 4.91
CA SER A 38 -8.40 3.11 6.15
C SER A 38 -7.19 2.55 6.89
N VAL A 39 -6.06 2.29 6.21
CA VAL A 39 -4.80 1.89 6.85
C VAL A 39 -4.32 3.00 7.79
N PHE A 40 -4.32 4.26 7.35
CA PHE A 40 -3.89 5.38 8.18
C PHE A 40 -4.83 5.60 9.37
N THR A 41 -6.14 5.38 9.19
CA THR A 41 -7.11 5.41 10.29
C THR A 41 -6.88 4.29 11.30
N ARG A 42 -6.46 3.09 10.87
CA ARG A 42 -6.08 2.01 11.79
C ARG A 42 -4.84 2.39 12.60
N ILE A 43 -3.83 2.94 11.92
CA ILE A 43 -2.57 3.38 12.53
C ILE A 43 -2.83 4.48 13.57
N SER A 44 -3.63 5.51 13.23
CA SER A 44 -3.96 6.59 14.17
C SER A 44 -4.69 6.10 15.42
N ASN A 45 -5.43 4.99 15.30
CA ASN A 45 -6.12 4.34 16.41
C ASN A 45 -5.26 3.28 17.13
N GLY A 46 -3.95 3.23 16.86
CA GLY A 46 -3.01 2.32 17.53
C GLY A 46 -3.16 0.84 17.14
N ARG A 47 -3.83 0.54 16.02
CA ARG A 47 -4.03 -0.84 15.58
C ARG A 47 -2.84 -1.36 14.78
N ALA A 48 -2.56 -2.66 14.93
CA ALA A 48 -1.58 -3.36 14.11
C ALA A 48 -1.92 -3.27 12.62
N ILE A 49 -0.88 -3.29 11.79
CA ILE A 49 -0.96 -3.30 10.33
C ILE A 49 -0.36 -4.58 9.77
N GLU A 50 -0.74 -4.90 8.54
CA GLU A 50 -0.17 -6.03 7.80
C GLU A 50 1.30 -5.77 7.45
N ALA A 51 2.10 -6.83 7.33
CA ALA A 51 3.54 -6.74 7.08
C ALA A 51 3.86 -5.98 5.78
N ASP A 52 3.17 -6.29 4.68
CA ASP A 52 3.34 -5.60 3.40
C ASP A 52 3.03 -4.10 3.51
N ALA A 53 1.98 -3.73 4.24
CA ALA A 53 1.63 -2.33 4.45
C ALA A 53 2.69 -1.60 5.27
N LEU A 54 3.24 -2.24 6.31
CA LEU A 54 4.37 -1.69 7.08
C LEU A 54 5.58 -1.47 6.18
N ILE A 55 5.95 -2.46 5.38
CA ILE A 55 7.09 -2.40 4.48
C ILE A 55 6.95 -1.25 3.48
N SER A 56 5.81 -1.11 2.80
CA SER A 56 5.55 0.01 1.89
C SER A 56 5.69 1.38 2.57
N LEU A 57 5.26 1.49 3.83
CA LEU A 57 5.38 2.73 4.60
C LEU A 57 6.83 3.01 5.03
N LEU A 58 7.61 1.99 5.37
CA LEU A 58 9.04 2.15 5.70
C LEU A 58 9.85 2.61 4.49
N VAL A 59 9.58 2.03 3.31
CA VAL A 59 10.19 2.48 2.04
C VAL A 59 9.79 3.91 1.71
N TRP A 60 8.50 4.24 1.84
CA TRP A 60 8.05 5.63 1.62
C TRP A 60 8.68 6.62 2.59
N LEU A 61 8.94 6.19 3.84
CA LEU A 61 9.62 7.00 4.85
C LEU A 61 11.14 7.14 4.64
N ASP A 62 11.70 6.47 3.63
CA ASP A 62 13.15 6.36 3.40
C ASP A 62 13.92 5.86 4.64
N LEU A 63 13.26 5.04 5.48
CA LEU A 63 13.85 4.54 6.74
C LEU A 63 14.68 3.28 6.56
N ASP A 64 14.67 2.68 5.38
CA ASP A 64 15.57 1.58 5.05
C ASP A 64 15.67 1.40 3.52
N SER A 65 16.76 1.89 2.95
CA SER A 65 17.06 1.75 1.52
C SER A 65 17.39 0.31 1.13
N GLU A 66 17.82 -0.55 2.07
CA GLU A 66 18.08 -1.97 1.80
C GLU A 66 16.77 -2.77 1.74
N ILE A 67 15.79 -2.46 2.60
CA ILE A 67 14.44 -3.05 2.49
C ILE A 67 13.83 -2.69 1.13
N ALA A 68 14.02 -1.47 0.63
CA ALA A 68 13.48 -1.06 -0.67
C ALA A 68 13.93 -1.98 -1.83
N ILE A 69 15.15 -2.54 -1.78
CA ILE A 69 15.66 -3.49 -2.79
C ILE A 69 14.84 -4.78 -2.82
N LEU A 70 14.27 -5.18 -1.69
CA LEU A 70 13.47 -6.40 -1.54
C LEU A 70 11.97 -6.17 -1.81
N VAL A 71 11.56 -4.93 -2.09
CA VAL A 71 10.16 -4.54 -2.26
C VAL A 71 9.87 -4.26 -3.73
N ALA A 72 9.13 -5.15 -4.36
CA ALA A 72 8.63 -4.90 -5.70
C ALA A 72 7.44 -3.92 -5.66
N PRO A 73 7.34 -2.97 -6.61
CA PRO A 73 6.16 -2.12 -6.71
C PRO A 73 4.91 -2.96 -6.93
N GLY A 74 3.81 -2.56 -6.29
CA GLY A 74 2.51 -3.18 -6.53
C GLY A 74 2.16 -3.09 -8.01
N GLN A 75 1.73 -4.22 -8.59
CA GLN A 75 1.30 -4.26 -9.97
C GLN A 75 0.09 -3.36 -10.16
N GLN A 76 0.11 -2.52 -11.20
CA GLN A 76 -1.03 -1.66 -11.51
C GLN A 76 -2.23 -2.54 -11.93
N PRO A 77 -3.47 -2.11 -11.62
CA PRO A 77 -4.65 -2.79 -12.12
C PRO A 77 -4.64 -2.80 -13.65
N ILE A 78 -4.84 -3.99 -14.23
CA ILE A 78 -4.88 -4.18 -15.67
C ILE A 78 -6.35 -4.10 -16.10
N PRO A 79 -6.73 -3.20 -17.01
CA PRO A 79 -8.09 -3.14 -17.54
C PRO A 79 -8.32 -4.29 -18.52
N CYS A 80 -9.48 -4.93 -18.44
CA CYS A 80 -9.94 -5.88 -19.46
C CYS A 80 -10.26 -5.12 -20.76
N PRO A 81 -9.76 -5.58 -21.93
CA PRO A 81 -10.04 -4.92 -23.21
C PRO A 81 -11.53 -4.98 -23.61
N ASP A 82 -12.27 -5.99 -23.14
CA ASP A 82 -13.65 -6.24 -23.56
C ASP A 82 -14.69 -5.53 -22.66
N CYS A 83 -14.53 -5.53 -21.33
CA CYS A 83 -15.48 -4.87 -20.41
C CYS A 83 -14.92 -3.66 -19.64
N GLY A 84 -13.63 -3.35 -19.77
CA GLY A 84 -12.99 -2.24 -19.06
C GLY A 84 -12.83 -2.41 -17.55
N ARG A 85 -13.23 -3.55 -16.96
CA ARG A 85 -13.03 -3.81 -15.52
C ARG A 85 -11.55 -3.95 -15.20
N ASN A 86 -11.13 -3.36 -14.09
CA ASN A 86 -9.76 -3.41 -13.61
C ASN A 86 -9.52 -4.67 -12.77
N PHE A 87 -8.47 -5.42 -13.09
CA PHE A 87 -8.07 -6.63 -12.37
C PHE A 87 -6.68 -6.49 -11.78
N GLN A 88 -6.52 -6.93 -10.54
CA GLN A 88 -5.21 -6.99 -9.88
C GLN A 88 -4.56 -8.35 -10.15
N PRO A 89 -3.38 -8.41 -10.78
CA PRO A 89 -2.63 -9.66 -10.90
C PRO A 89 -2.21 -10.16 -9.52
N LYS A 90 -2.04 -11.48 -9.39
CA LYS A 90 -1.54 -12.08 -8.17
C LYS A 90 -0.06 -11.74 -7.96
N ARG A 91 0.45 -12.03 -6.75
CA ARG A 91 1.86 -11.81 -6.37
C ARG A 91 2.87 -12.56 -7.26
N ASP A 92 2.47 -13.68 -7.84
CA ASP A 92 3.27 -14.46 -8.80
C ASP A 92 3.14 -13.96 -10.25
N GLY A 93 2.46 -12.83 -10.47
CA GLY A 93 2.19 -12.27 -11.79
C GLY A 93 1.05 -12.96 -12.55
N THR A 94 0.44 -14.01 -12.00
CA THR A 94 -0.63 -14.73 -12.70
C THR A 94 -1.94 -13.92 -12.70
N ILE A 95 -2.61 -13.91 -13.84
CA ILE A 95 -3.93 -13.30 -14.03
C ILE A 95 -4.92 -14.43 -14.29
N ARG A 96 -6.02 -14.46 -13.52
CA ARG A 96 -7.12 -15.40 -13.81
C ARG A 96 -8.00 -14.84 -14.91
N ALA A 97 -8.32 -15.68 -15.89
CA ALA A 97 -9.40 -15.39 -16.83
C ALA A 97 -10.70 -15.18 -16.05
N HIS A 98 -11.44 -14.12 -16.39
CA HIS A 98 -12.80 -13.91 -15.92
C HIS A 98 -13.74 -14.02 -17.11
N ASN A 99 -14.97 -14.45 -16.88
CA ASN A 99 -15.99 -14.40 -17.93
C ASN A 99 -16.33 -12.95 -18.23
N CYS A 100 -15.95 -12.51 -19.42
CA CYS A 100 -16.25 -11.19 -19.91
C CYS A 100 -17.50 -11.29 -20.81
N GLU A 101 -18.65 -10.86 -20.29
CA GLU A 101 -19.80 -10.57 -21.15
C GLU A 101 -19.58 -9.17 -21.73
N ALA A 102 -19.37 -9.08 -23.04
CA ALA A 102 -19.28 -7.80 -23.72
C ALA A 102 -20.55 -7.00 -23.40
N ALA A 103 -20.39 -5.78 -22.90
CA ALA A 103 -21.52 -4.89 -22.72
C ALA A 103 -22.15 -4.63 -24.10
N ALA A 104 -23.36 -5.15 -24.30
CA ALA A 104 -24.17 -4.91 -25.48
C ALA A 104 -24.56 -3.43 -25.61
#